data_AF-A0A0J6FVQ1-F1
#
_entry.id   AF-A0A0J6FVQ1-F1
#
_cell.length_a   1.000
_cell.length_b   1.000
_cell.length_c   1.000
_cell.angle_alpha   90.00
_cell.angle_beta   90.00
_cell.angle_gamma   90.00
#
_symmetry.space_group_name_H-M   'P 1'
#
loop_
_entity.id
_entity.type
_entity.pdbx_description
1 polymer ?
#
loop_
_entity_poly.entity_id
_entity_poly.type
_entity_poly.pdbx_seq_one_letter_code
_entity_poly.pdbx_strand_id
1 'polypeptide(L)'
;MKIVFSKPAIWFYSLFISIAVALVLEITVIGTEEYAQFDNSTKAKNEARLLKSIQASYFPSIIVLHLLIVIRFLVKYYKKMF
;
A
#
# COMPACT_ATOMS: atom_id res chain seq x y z
N MET A 1 16.03 17.31 -16.95
CA MET A 1 15.92 15.89 -16.51
C MET A 1 16.30 15.60 -15.05
N LYS A 2 17.13 16.42 -14.35
CA LYS A 2 17.58 16.11 -12.97
C LYS A 2 16.47 16.03 -11.90
N ILE A 3 15.32 16.69 -12.10
CA ILE A 3 14.23 16.74 -11.09
C ILE A 3 13.44 15.42 -11.04
N VAL A 4 13.25 14.76 -12.20
CA VAL A 4 12.45 13.53 -12.35
C VAL A 4 13.04 12.37 -11.53
N PHE A 5 14.37 12.29 -11.40
CA PHE A 5 15.06 11.26 -10.63
C PHE A 5 15.58 11.77 -9.27
N SER A 6 15.01 12.85 -8.76
CA SER A 6 15.35 13.33 -7.42
C SER A 6 14.81 12.35 -6.36
N LYS A 7 15.52 12.21 -5.23
CA LYS A 7 15.10 11.33 -4.12
C LYS A 7 13.65 11.58 -3.65
N PRO A 8 13.16 12.83 -3.57
CA PRO A 8 11.76 13.10 -3.25
C PRO A 8 10.80 12.61 -4.34
N ALA A 9 11.13 12.80 -5.62
CA ALA A 9 10.29 12.33 -6.72
C ALA A 9 10.17 10.80 -6.74
N ILE A 10 11.27 10.07 -6.52
CA ILE A 10 11.26 8.60 -6.42
C ILE A 10 10.36 8.13 -5.26
N TRP A 11 10.39 8.84 -4.13
CA TRP A 11 9.51 8.55 -2.99
C TRP A 11 8.02 8.80 -3.30
N PHE A 12 7.69 9.86 -4.02
CA PHE A 12 6.32 10.07 -4.50
C PHE A 12 5.90 8.98 -5.50
N TYR A 13 6.78 8.58 -6.42
CA TYR A 13 6.48 7.49 -7.35
C TYR A 13 6.25 6.16 -6.63
N SER A 14 7.02 5.84 -5.57
CA SER A 14 6.77 4.64 -4.77
C SER A 14 5.41 4.68 -4.10
N LEU A 15 4.98 5.84 -3.60
CA LEU A 15 3.64 6.01 -3.02
C LEU A 15 2.54 5.76 -4.05
N PHE A 16 2.67 6.32 -5.26
CA PHE A 16 1.72 6.09 -6.35
C PHE A 16 1.63 4.63 -6.76
N ILE A 17 2.77 3.95 -6.89
CA ILE A 17 2.82 2.51 -7.21
C ILE A 17 2.13 1.71 -6.09
N SER A 18 2.40 2.04 -4.82
CA SER A 18 1.74 1.37 -3.70
C SER A 18 0.23 1.56 -3.68
N ILE A 19 -0.27 2.76 -4.02
CA ILE A 19 -1.71 3.01 -4.16
C ILE A 19 -2.30 2.18 -5.30
N ALA A 20 -1.60 2.09 -6.44
CA ALA A 20 -2.05 1.25 -7.55
C ALA A 20 -2.14 -0.24 -7.16
N VAL A 21 -1.16 -0.76 -6.42
CA VAL A 21 -1.21 -2.14 -5.91
C VAL A 21 -2.36 -2.32 -4.92
N ALA A 22 -2.63 -1.35 -4.05
CA ALA A 22 -3.76 -1.41 -3.12
C ALA A 22 -5.12 -1.47 -3.85
N LEU A 23 -5.27 -0.73 -4.94
CA LEU A 23 -6.47 -0.79 -5.79
C LEU A 23 -6.63 -2.16 -6.47
N VAL A 24 -5.54 -2.74 -6.98
CA VAL A 24 -5.59 -4.09 -7.56
C VAL A 24 -5.96 -5.14 -6.51
N LEU A 25 -5.42 -5.02 -5.29
CA LEU A 25 -5.78 -5.88 -4.17
C LEU A 25 -7.27 -5.76 -3.81
N GLU A 26 -7.82 -4.55 -3.74
CA GLU A 26 -9.27 -4.33 -3.50
C GLU A 26 -10.13 -5.04 -4.54
N ILE A 27 -9.84 -4.84 -5.83
CA ILE A 27 -10.58 -5.49 -6.91
C ILE A 27 -10.51 -7.00 -6.79
N THR A 28 -9.34 -7.54 -6.43
CA THR A 28 -9.14 -8.99 -6.27
C THR A 28 -9.91 -9.53 -5.04
N VAL A 29 -9.96 -8.77 -3.94
CA VAL A 29 -10.74 -9.10 -2.75
C VAL A 29 -12.23 -9.15 -3.08
N ILE A 30 -12.75 -8.14 -3.79
CA ILE A 30 -14.15 -8.13 -4.22
C ILE A 30 -14.46 -9.37 -5.08
N GLY A 31 -13.63 -9.65 -6.09
CA GLY A 31 -13.84 -10.82 -6.96
C GLY A 31 -13.77 -12.16 -6.22
N THR A 32 -12.88 -12.29 -5.22
CA THR A 32 -12.80 -13.52 -4.41
C THR A 32 -13.95 -13.64 -3.40
N GLU A 33 -14.45 -12.53 -2.84
CA GLU A 33 -15.65 -12.51 -2.01
C GLU A 33 -16.89 -12.92 -2.81
N GLU A 34 -17.06 -12.40 -4.03
CA GLU A 34 -18.13 -12.79 -4.94
C GLU A 34 -18.03 -14.29 -5.29
N TYR A 35 -16.85 -14.76 -5.70
CA TYR A 35 -16.63 -16.19 -5.99
C TYR A 35 -16.96 -17.09 -4.79
N ALA A 36 -16.58 -16.68 -3.58
CA ALA A 36 -16.88 -17.43 -2.35
C ALA A 36 -18.37 -17.51 -2.03
N GLN A 37 -19.17 -16.52 -2.48
CA GLN A 37 -20.63 -16.57 -2.36
C GLN A 37 -21.25 -17.57 -3.34
N PHE A 38 -20.69 -17.72 -4.55
CA PHE A 38 -21.18 -18.67 -5.56
C PHE A 38 -20.76 -20.12 -5.30
N ASP A 39 -19.48 -20.38 -5.02
CA ASP A 39 -18.95 -21.74 -4.81
C ASP A 39 -19.38 -22.32 -3.44
N ASN A 40 -19.66 -21.44 -2.47
CA ASN A 40 -20.11 -21.74 -1.10
C ASN A 40 -19.20 -22.71 -0.30
N SER A 41 -18.06 -23.11 -0.85
CA SER A 41 -17.08 -24.00 -0.24
C SER A 41 -16.35 -23.31 0.91
N THR A 42 -16.00 -24.08 1.93
CA THR A 42 -15.19 -23.60 3.07
C THR A 42 -13.83 -23.08 2.59
N LYS A 43 -13.30 -23.64 1.51
CA LYS A 43 -12.02 -23.24 0.92
C LYS A 43 -12.09 -21.84 0.32
N ALA A 44 -13.07 -21.56 -0.54
CA ALA A 44 -13.23 -20.24 -1.17
C ALA A 44 -13.46 -19.14 -0.11
N LYS A 45 -14.24 -19.42 0.94
CA LYS A 45 -14.46 -18.49 2.06
C LYS A 45 -13.17 -18.18 2.84
N ASN A 46 -12.31 -19.18 3.04
CA ASN A 46 -11.03 -18.98 3.71
C ASN A 46 -10.06 -18.17 2.85
N GLU A 47 -10.00 -18.43 1.55
CA GLU A 47 -9.16 -17.68 0.61
C GLU A 47 -9.58 -16.20 0.55
N ALA A 48 -10.89 -15.91 0.45
CA ALA A 48 -11.40 -14.55 0.48
C ALA A 48 -11.06 -13.82 1.80
N ARG A 49 -11.19 -14.50 2.95
CA ARG A 49 -10.79 -13.94 4.26
C ARG A 49 -9.29 -13.64 4.35
N LEU A 50 -8.45 -14.53 3.84
CA LEU A 50 -7.00 -14.31 3.82
C LEU A 50 -6.65 -13.10 2.97
N LEU A 51 -7.23 -12.99 1.77
CA LEU A 51 -6.99 -11.90 0.86
C LEU A 51 -7.42 -10.55 1.47
N LYS A 52 -8.60 -10.52 2.11
CA LYS A 52 -9.10 -9.36 2.85
C LYS A 52 -8.16 -8.96 4.00
N SER A 53 -7.63 -9.93 4.73
CA SER A 53 -6.67 -9.67 5.82
C SER A 53 -5.36 -9.07 5.32
N ILE A 54 -4.84 -9.58 4.19
CA ILE A 54 -3.64 -9.04 3.53
C ILE A 54 -3.89 -7.60 3.13
N GLN A 55 -5.02 -7.33 2.46
CA GLN A 55 -5.36 -6.00 2.01
C GLN A 55 -5.51 -5.00 3.16
N ALA A 56 -6.23 -5.39 4.22
CA ALA A 56 -6.44 -4.57 5.41
C ALA A 56 -5.13 -4.21 6.12
N SER A 57 -4.10 -5.07 6.00
CA SER A 57 -2.78 -4.83 6.60
C SER A 57 -1.84 -4.06 5.66
N TYR A 58 -1.98 -4.24 4.35
CA TYR A 58 -1.08 -3.69 3.32
C TYR A 58 -1.08 -2.16 3.31
N PHE A 59 -2.26 -1.54 3.17
CA PHE A 59 -2.36 -0.09 3.01
C PHE A 59 -1.89 0.70 4.25
N PRO A 60 -2.29 0.34 5.49
CA PRO A 60 -1.76 1.00 6.69
C PRO A 60 -0.24 0.86 6.82
N SER A 61 0.32 -0.32 6.52
CA SER A 61 1.76 -0.56 6.62
C SER A 61 2.55 0.35 5.69
N ILE A 62 2.05 0.57 4.48
CA ILE A 62 2.67 1.45 3.49
C ILE A 62 2.61 2.91 3.94
N ILE A 63 1.47 3.37 4.47
CA ILE A 63 1.33 4.73 4.99
C ILE A 63 2.33 4.95 6.12
N VAL A 64 2.44 4.02 7.06
CA VAL A 64 3.41 4.11 8.17
C VAL A 64 4.84 4.21 7.64
N LEU A 65 5.22 3.38 6.66
CA LEU A 65 6.55 3.43 6.06
C LEU A 65 6.83 4.78 5.39
N HIS A 66 5.87 5.32 4.65
CA HIS A 66 5.99 6.62 4.00
C HIS A 66 6.08 7.76 5.04
N LEU A 67 5.29 7.71 6.12
CA LEU A 67 5.36 8.68 7.22
C LEU A 67 6.74 8.68 7.91
N LEU A 68 7.33 7.51 8.17
CA LEU A 68 8.66 7.42 8.74
C LEU A 68 9.73 8.10 7.87
N ILE A 69 9.62 7.97 6.55
CA ILE A 69 10.53 8.63 5.61
C ILE A 69 10.33 10.16 5.65
N VAL A 70 9.08 10.64 5.72
CA VAL A 70 8.77 12.07 5.86
C VAL A 70 9.35 12.62 7.16
N ILE A 71 9.16 11.93 8.29
CA ILE A 71 9.74 12.31 9.58
C ILE A 71 11.27 12.41 9.48
N ARG A 72 11.92 11.45 8.83
CA ARG A 72 13.38 11.48 8.61
C ARG A 72 13.81 12.70 7.79
N PHE A 73 13.07 13.07 6.74
CA PHE A 73 13.35 14.27 5.95
C PHE A 73 13.18 15.54 6.78
N LEU A 74 12.11 15.64 7.58
CA LEU A 74 11.86 16.77 8.47
C LEU A 74 12.98 16.92 9.49
N VAL A 75 13.35 15.86 10.22
CA VAL A 75 14.43 15.89 11.22
C VAL A 75 15.75 16.34 10.59
N LYS A 76 16.07 15.87 9.38
CA LYS A 76 17.28 16.29 8.66
C LYS A 76 17.22 17.77 8.26
N TYR A 77 16.07 18.27 7.85
CA TYR A 77 15.87 19.67 7.49
C TYR A 77 16.04 20.59 8.72
N TYR A 78 15.39 20.27 9.84
CA TYR A 78 15.54 21.01 11.10
C TYR A 78 17.00 21.08 11.58
N LYS A 79 17.73 19.95 11.57
CA LYS A 79 19.17 19.90 11.92
C LYS A 79 20.11 20.69 10.99
N LYS A 80 19.64 21.09 9.81
CA LYS A 80 20.44 21.90 8.89
C LYS A 80 20.21 23.40 9.13
N MET A 81 19.09 23.75 9.74
CA MET A 81 18.64 25.13 9.95
C MET A 81 19.09 25.69 11.31
N PHE A 82 19.41 24.82 12.26
CA PHE A 82 20.08 25.08 13.53
C PHE A 82 21.48 24.49 13.51
#